data_AF-A0A7G8W5X4-F1
#
_entry.id   AF-A0A7G8W5X4-F1
#
_cell.length_a   1.000
_cell.length_b   1.000
_cell.length_c   1.000
_cell.angle_alpha   90.00
_cell.angle_beta   90.00
_cell.angle_gamma   90.00
#
_symmetry.space_group_name_H-M   'P 1'
#
loop_
_entity.id
_entity.type
_entity.pdbx_description
1 polymer ?
#
loop_
_entity_poly.entity_id
_entity_poly.type
_entity_poly.pdbx_seq_one_letter_code
_entity_poly.pdbx_strand_id
1 'polypeptide(L)'
;MRQAGFTLIELMISLTIALFMLAAIVAIYVNMKATFVAQDELAQLQDSERLALTMLTTTIQSAGYFSDPVSSTAITSLPAASVTWPSGTVAALAAGQGVVGAGNTLGTGTGSDTIAVQYQTASGDGLMNCQGQTNPATSGVKQVWINSFSINASNELTCTVGTGTPVALASNVGKMSIVYGVDTDGDANNSTDTYMPGSGVAAAGLWARVHTAQITLRFLNTLTSTPSAPVLLTGPGIVQSINFKNNP
;
A
#
# COMPACT_ATOMS: atom_id res chain seq x y z
N MET A 1 68.17 -40.58 18.97
CA MET A 1 66.88 -39.85 18.95
C MET A 1 65.82 -40.78 19.51
N ARG A 2 65.15 -40.42 20.62
CA ARG A 2 64.08 -41.24 21.23
C ARG A 2 62.75 -40.72 20.68
N GLN A 3 62.11 -41.52 19.84
CA GLN A 3 60.80 -41.23 19.28
C GLN A 3 59.76 -41.65 20.34
N ALA A 4 59.15 -40.67 21.02
CA ALA A 4 58.03 -40.95 21.91
C ALA A 4 56.80 -41.22 21.03
N GLY A 5 56.35 -42.47 20.98
CA GLY A 5 55.12 -42.84 20.28
C GLY A 5 53.90 -42.30 21.00
N PHE A 6 52.96 -41.72 20.24
CA PHE A 6 51.67 -41.27 20.76
C PHE A 6 50.85 -42.45 21.29
N THR A 7 50.15 -42.24 22.40
CA THR A 7 49.24 -43.23 22.96
C THR A 7 47.91 -43.20 22.21
N LEU A 8 47.24 -44.34 22.06
CA LEU A 8 45.94 -44.45 21.37
C LEU A 8 44.88 -43.54 22.03
N ILE A 9 44.98 -43.34 23.35
CA ILE A 9 44.11 -42.46 24.12
C ILE A 9 44.29 -40.96 23.77
N GLU A 10 45.51 -40.48 23.52
CA GLU A 10 45.75 -39.09 23.08
C GLU A 10 45.15 -38.81 21.70
N LEU A 11 45.16 -39.79 20.81
CA LEU A 11 44.53 -39.68 19.49
C LEU A 11 43.01 -39.65 19.60
N MET A 12 42.42 -40.42 20.52
CA MET A 12 40.98 -40.35 20.80
C MET A 12 40.57 -39.00 21.39
N ILE A 13 41.32 -38.49 22.36
CA ILE A 13 41.03 -37.18 22.99
C ILE A 13 41.12 -36.06 21.95
N SER A 14 42.18 -36.02 21.14
CA SER A 14 42.34 -34.99 20.10
C SER A 14 41.21 -35.01 19.06
N LEU A 15 40.78 -36.20 18.61
CA LEU A 15 39.65 -36.34 17.69
C LEU A 15 38.34 -35.83 18.30
N THR A 16 38.06 -36.14 19.56
CA THR A 16 36.84 -35.68 20.24
C THR A 16 36.79 -34.16 20.38
N ILE A 17 37.93 -33.52 20.69
CA ILE A 17 38.03 -32.06 20.78
C ILE A 17 37.84 -31.42 19.40
N ALA A 18 38.44 -32.00 18.35
CA ALA A 18 38.28 -31.51 16.98
C ALA A 18 36.82 -31.59 16.49
N LEU A 19 36.12 -32.70 16.80
CA LEU A 19 34.70 -32.88 16.51
C LEU A 19 33.82 -31.87 17.26
N PHE A 20 34.12 -31.63 18.54
CA PHE A 20 33.37 -30.65 19.34
C PHE A 20 33.54 -29.22 18.80
N MET A 21 34.76 -28.84 18.45
CA MET A 21 35.05 -27.54 17.81
C MET A 21 34.34 -27.40 16.47
N LEU A 22 34.35 -28.45 15.65
CA LEU A 22 33.65 -28.45 14.35
C LEU A 22 32.14 -28.27 14.54
N ALA A 23 31.54 -28.98 15.49
CA ALA A 23 30.12 -28.86 15.80
C ALA A 23 29.74 -27.43 16.26
N ALA A 24 30.58 -26.81 17.08
CA ALA A 24 30.38 -25.42 17.51
C ALA A 24 30.42 -24.44 16.33
N ILE A 25 31.38 -24.58 15.41
CA ILE A 25 31.49 -23.73 14.22
C ILE A 25 30.29 -23.92 13.30
N VAL A 26 29.85 -25.17 13.08
CA VAL A 26 28.66 -25.46 12.28
C VAL A 26 27.41 -24.82 12.89
N ALA A 27 27.24 -24.91 14.21
CA ALA A 27 26.13 -24.26 14.90
C ALA A 27 26.15 -22.73 14.73
N ILE A 28 27.33 -22.10 14.85
CA ILE A 28 27.49 -20.66 14.62
C ILE A 28 27.13 -20.32 13.16
N TYR A 29 27.64 -21.08 12.20
CA TYR A 29 27.38 -20.86 10.78
C TYR A 29 25.89 -20.96 10.42
N VAL A 30 25.17 -21.95 10.96
CA VAL A 30 23.72 -22.11 10.75
C VAL A 30 22.95 -20.92 11.31
N ASN A 31 23.28 -20.47 12.51
CA ASN A 31 22.65 -19.30 13.13
C ASN A 31 22.94 -18.00 12.36
N MET A 32 24.20 -17.81 11.91
CA MET A 32 24.57 -16.69 11.06
C MET A 32 23.78 -16.71 9.76
N LYS A 33 23.72 -17.87 9.07
CA LYS A 33 22.96 -18.02 7.83
C LYS A 33 21.48 -17.69 8.01
N ALA A 34 20.85 -18.22 9.06
CA ALA A 34 19.45 -17.91 9.38
C ALA A 34 19.24 -16.41 9.62
N THR A 35 20.16 -15.78 10.35
CA THR A 35 20.13 -14.33 10.62
C THR A 35 20.32 -13.49 9.35
N PHE A 36 21.21 -13.90 8.45
CA PHE A 36 21.42 -13.23 7.17
C PHE A 36 20.19 -13.30 6.27
N VAL A 37 19.54 -14.47 6.17
CA VAL A 37 18.30 -14.61 5.38
C VAL A 37 17.18 -13.75 5.96
N ALA A 38 17.00 -13.75 7.28
CA ALA A 38 15.98 -12.91 7.92
C ALA A 38 16.23 -11.41 7.68
N GLN A 39 17.49 -10.96 7.71
CA GLN A 39 17.83 -9.57 7.41
C GLN A 39 17.56 -9.20 5.95
N ASP A 40 17.84 -10.11 5.01
CA ASP A 40 17.59 -9.88 3.59
C ASP A 40 16.08 -9.79 3.29
N GLU A 41 15.27 -10.68 3.86
CA GLU A 41 13.81 -10.61 3.75
C GLU A 41 13.25 -9.31 4.32
N LEU A 42 13.75 -8.85 5.48
CA LEU A 42 13.34 -7.59 6.07
C LEU A 42 13.72 -6.37 5.22
N ALA A 43 14.89 -6.39 4.59
CA ALA A 43 15.32 -5.33 3.68
C ALA A 43 14.43 -5.25 2.43
N GLN A 44 14.14 -6.41 1.82
CA GLN A 44 13.24 -6.49 0.67
C GLN A 44 11.82 -6.01 1.00
N LEU A 45 11.32 -6.35 2.20
CA LEU A 45 10.06 -5.81 2.69
C LEU A 45 10.12 -4.29 2.76
N GLN A 46 11.06 -3.71 3.50
CA GLN A 46 11.17 -2.25 3.68
C GLN A 46 11.21 -1.47 2.36
N ASP A 47 11.92 -2.00 1.35
CA ASP A 47 11.95 -1.40 0.01
C ASP A 47 10.58 -1.48 -0.68
N SER A 48 9.90 -2.62 -0.59
CA SER A 48 8.53 -2.80 -1.10
C SER A 48 7.53 -1.89 -0.40
N GLU A 49 7.62 -1.73 0.93
CA GLU A 49 6.77 -0.84 1.72
C GLU A 49 6.93 0.62 1.26
N ARG A 50 8.18 1.07 1.10
CA ARG A 50 8.50 2.44 0.67
C ARG A 50 7.97 2.71 -0.75
N LEU A 51 8.14 1.76 -1.66
CA LEU A 51 7.64 1.87 -3.03
C LEU A 51 6.10 1.95 -3.04
N ALA A 52 5.43 1.05 -2.32
CA ALA A 52 3.98 0.99 -2.22
C ALA A 52 3.39 2.31 -1.72
N LEU A 53 3.93 2.83 -0.61
CA LEU A 53 3.48 4.08 0.00
C LEU A 53 3.75 5.27 -0.92
N THR A 54 4.87 5.28 -1.62
CA THR A 54 5.19 6.36 -2.58
C THR A 54 4.16 6.38 -3.71
N MET A 55 3.90 5.24 -4.37
CA MET A 55 2.94 5.15 -5.48
C MET A 55 1.50 5.46 -5.04
N LEU A 56 1.11 4.95 -3.87
CA LEU A 56 -0.20 5.19 -3.28
C LEU A 56 -0.36 6.69 -2.94
N THR A 57 0.64 7.29 -2.32
CA THR A 57 0.61 8.72 -1.95
C THR A 57 0.54 9.63 -3.17
N THR A 58 1.39 9.42 -4.17
CA THR A 58 1.43 10.28 -5.35
C THR A 58 0.12 10.22 -6.15
N THR A 59 -0.44 9.03 -6.32
CA THR A 59 -1.72 8.85 -7.04
C THR A 59 -2.89 9.44 -6.25
N ILE A 60 -2.95 9.20 -4.94
CA ILE A 60 -4.07 9.67 -4.11
C ILE A 60 -4.01 11.18 -3.91
N GLN A 61 -2.82 11.77 -3.81
CA GLN A 61 -2.67 13.22 -3.77
C GLN A 61 -3.25 13.90 -5.02
N SER A 62 -3.18 13.26 -6.20
CA SER A 62 -3.80 13.82 -7.41
C SER A 62 -5.32 13.78 -7.43
N ALA A 63 -6.00 13.20 -6.44
CA ALA A 63 -7.46 13.18 -6.36
C ALA A 63 -8.08 14.58 -6.58
N GLY A 64 -9.06 14.65 -7.46
CA GLY A 64 -9.78 15.88 -7.80
C GLY A 64 -9.01 16.90 -8.64
N TYR A 65 -7.76 16.60 -9.04
CA TYR A 65 -7.01 17.50 -9.92
C TYR A 65 -7.65 17.58 -11.31
N PHE A 66 -7.63 18.77 -11.88
CA PHE A 66 -7.94 18.99 -13.29
C PHE A 66 -7.10 20.15 -13.84
N SER A 67 -6.72 20.05 -15.11
CA SER A 67 -5.66 20.86 -15.71
C SER A 67 -6.03 22.32 -16.04
N ASP A 68 -7.30 22.71 -15.90
CA ASP A 68 -7.77 24.03 -16.36
C ASP A 68 -8.87 24.61 -15.45
N PRO A 69 -8.49 25.15 -14.28
CA PRO A 69 -9.41 25.75 -13.32
C PRO A 69 -9.95 27.12 -13.74
N VAL A 70 -9.43 27.73 -14.81
CA VAL A 70 -9.88 29.05 -15.26
C VAL A 70 -11.11 28.94 -16.17
N SER A 71 -11.11 27.94 -17.07
CA SER A 71 -12.20 27.76 -18.03
C SER A 71 -13.16 26.63 -17.68
N SER A 72 -12.76 25.72 -16.78
CA SER A 72 -13.52 24.53 -16.42
C SER A 72 -13.75 24.47 -14.91
N THR A 73 -14.78 23.74 -14.51
CA THR A 73 -15.06 23.41 -13.10
C THR A 73 -14.79 21.94 -12.84
N ALA A 74 -14.65 21.55 -11.56
CA ALA A 74 -14.56 20.15 -11.18
C ALA A 74 -15.73 19.33 -11.77
N ILE A 75 -16.96 19.86 -11.75
CA ILE A 75 -18.16 19.19 -12.29
C ILE A 75 -18.00 18.85 -13.78
N THR A 76 -17.43 19.75 -14.57
CA THR A 76 -17.24 19.56 -16.03
C THR A 76 -16.00 18.73 -16.37
N SER A 77 -14.99 18.74 -15.50
CA SER A 77 -13.71 18.06 -15.71
C SER A 77 -13.65 16.65 -15.15
N LEU A 78 -14.49 16.35 -14.15
CA LEU A 78 -14.56 15.06 -13.45
C LEU A 78 -15.99 14.53 -13.64
N PRO A 79 -16.28 13.78 -14.72
CA PRO A 79 -17.61 13.28 -14.98
C PRO A 79 -18.02 12.23 -13.94
N ALA A 80 -19.33 12.13 -13.71
CA ALA A 80 -19.88 11.07 -12.88
C ALA A 80 -19.44 9.69 -13.39
N ALA A 81 -19.06 8.82 -12.47
CA ALA A 81 -18.50 7.51 -12.79
C ALA A 81 -18.88 6.50 -11.73
N SER A 82 -18.49 5.24 -11.95
CA SER A 82 -18.67 4.17 -10.99
C SER A 82 -17.39 3.36 -10.85
N VAL A 83 -17.12 2.91 -9.63
CA VAL A 83 -16.03 1.99 -9.30
C VAL A 83 -16.63 0.69 -8.81
N THR A 84 -16.17 -0.42 -9.37
CA THR A 84 -16.53 -1.76 -8.89
C THR A 84 -15.39 -2.28 -8.02
N TRP A 85 -15.67 -2.51 -6.75
CA TRP A 85 -14.69 -3.05 -5.81
C TRP A 85 -14.49 -4.55 -6.02
N PRO A 86 -13.38 -5.13 -5.53
CA PRO A 86 -13.17 -6.58 -5.58
C PRO A 86 -14.29 -7.41 -4.92
N SER A 87 -15.05 -6.81 -4.00
CA SER A 87 -16.25 -7.43 -3.40
C SER A 87 -17.44 -7.56 -4.37
N GLY A 88 -17.37 -6.93 -5.54
CA GLY A 88 -18.48 -6.76 -6.48
C GLY A 88 -19.40 -5.59 -6.15
N THR A 89 -19.21 -4.91 -5.01
CA THR A 89 -19.97 -3.72 -4.65
C THR A 89 -19.60 -2.56 -5.58
N VAL A 90 -20.59 -1.83 -6.05
CA VAL A 90 -20.39 -0.64 -6.91
C VAL A 90 -20.53 0.62 -6.07
N ALA A 91 -19.57 1.53 -6.17
CA ALA A 91 -19.64 2.88 -5.61
C ALA A 91 -19.74 3.91 -6.74
N ALA A 92 -20.56 4.94 -6.53
CA ALA A 92 -20.69 6.04 -7.47
C ALA A 92 -19.74 7.19 -7.09
N LEU A 93 -19.13 7.81 -8.10
CA LEU A 93 -18.57 9.15 -8.00
C LEU A 93 -19.54 10.12 -8.66
N ALA A 94 -20.01 11.13 -7.92
CA ALA A 94 -20.76 12.23 -8.50
C ALA A 94 -19.85 13.08 -9.39
N ALA A 95 -20.45 13.87 -10.29
CA ALA A 95 -19.67 14.82 -11.09
C ALA A 95 -18.96 15.83 -10.17
N GLY A 96 -17.67 16.05 -10.40
CA GLY A 96 -16.80 16.87 -9.55
C GLY A 96 -16.19 16.16 -8.35
N GLN A 97 -16.54 14.90 -8.09
CA GLN A 97 -16.03 14.15 -6.95
C GLN A 97 -14.67 13.52 -7.27
N GLY A 98 -13.64 13.90 -6.52
CA GLY A 98 -12.27 13.40 -6.74
C GLY A 98 -11.96 12.06 -6.04
N VAL A 99 -12.82 11.58 -5.14
CA VAL A 99 -12.52 10.44 -4.28
C VAL A 99 -13.78 9.69 -3.86
N VAL A 100 -13.68 8.38 -3.75
CA VAL A 100 -14.66 7.52 -3.08
C VAL A 100 -13.93 6.36 -2.43
N GLY A 101 -14.49 5.82 -1.36
CA GLY A 101 -13.95 4.63 -0.72
C GLY A 101 -15.04 3.72 -0.20
N ALA A 102 -14.63 2.53 0.20
CA ALA A 102 -15.47 1.62 0.96
C ALA A 102 -14.70 1.12 2.17
N GLY A 103 -15.37 1.11 3.31
CA GLY A 103 -14.82 0.49 4.51
C GLY A 103 -15.10 -1.00 4.52
N ASN A 104 -14.12 -1.82 4.91
CA ASN A 104 -14.36 -3.21 5.28
C ASN A 104 -13.73 -3.49 6.65
N THR A 105 -14.56 -3.93 7.58
CA THR A 105 -14.14 -4.22 8.96
C THR A 105 -13.50 -5.61 9.12
N LEU A 106 -13.46 -6.44 8.08
CA LEU A 106 -13.29 -7.90 8.19
C LEU A 106 -11.85 -8.45 8.21
N GLY A 107 -10.80 -7.63 8.34
CA GLY A 107 -9.44 -8.15 8.59
C GLY A 107 -8.53 -8.13 7.36
N THR A 108 -7.71 -9.16 7.16
CA THR A 108 -6.67 -9.14 6.12
C THR A 108 -7.20 -9.38 4.71
N GLY A 109 -6.41 -9.06 3.68
CA GLY A 109 -6.80 -9.28 2.29
C GLY A 109 -7.99 -8.43 1.87
N THR A 110 -9.03 -9.06 1.33
CA THR A 110 -10.29 -8.40 0.90
C THR A 110 -11.09 -7.79 2.05
N GLY A 111 -10.72 -8.08 3.31
CA GLY A 111 -11.25 -7.47 4.54
C GLY A 111 -10.75 -6.06 4.82
N SER A 112 -10.00 -5.45 3.90
CA SER A 112 -9.41 -4.11 4.00
C SER A 112 -10.29 -3.02 3.39
N ASP A 113 -10.05 -1.77 3.81
CA ASP A 113 -10.66 -0.61 3.18
C ASP A 113 -10.16 -0.47 1.74
N THR A 114 -10.98 0.14 0.88
CA THR A 114 -10.64 0.45 -0.51
C THR A 114 -10.83 1.93 -0.78
N ILE A 115 -10.04 2.47 -1.70
CA ILE A 115 -10.12 3.87 -2.13
C ILE A 115 -9.96 3.96 -3.63
N ALA A 116 -10.72 4.86 -4.25
CA ALA A 116 -10.60 5.23 -5.62
C ALA A 116 -10.53 6.74 -5.74
N VAL A 117 -9.62 7.20 -6.59
CA VAL A 117 -9.38 8.60 -6.85
C VAL A 117 -9.55 8.89 -8.32
N GLN A 118 -10.22 9.99 -8.62
CA GLN A 118 -10.46 10.47 -9.98
C GLN A 118 -9.73 11.79 -10.18
N TYR A 119 -9.08 11.94 -11.33
CA TYR A 119 -8.48 13.20 -11.75
C TYR A 119 -8.37 13.29 -13.27
N GLN A 120 -8.31 14.52 -13.77
CA GLN A 120 -8.13 14.82 -15.18
C GLN A 120 -6.68 15.22 -15.45
N THR A 121 -6.05 14.58 -16.43
CA THR A 121 -4.70 14.89 -16.92
C THR A 121 -4.78 15.46 -18.34
N ALA A 122 -3.85 16.35 -18.68
CA ALA A 122 -3.59 16.82 -20.03
C ALA A 122 -2.28 16.22 -20.57
N SER A 123 -2.17 16.09 -21.89
CA SER A 123 -0.92 15.67 -22.53
C SER A 123 0.25 16.56 -22.09
N GLY A 124 1.33 15.95 -21.58
CA GLY A 124 2.54 16.65 -21.13
C GLY A 124 2.52 17.23 -19.71
N ASP A 125 1.49 16.99 -18.90
CA ASP A 125 1.41 17.50 -17.52
C ASP A 125 2.22 16.68 -16.48
N GLY A 126 2.81 15.56 -16.91
CA GLY A 126 3.62 14.68 -16.06
C GLY A 126 2.83 13.84 -15.07
N LEU A 127 1.48 13.89 -15.09
CA LEU A 127 0.66 13.03 -14.26
C LEU A 127 0.59 11.62 -14.86
N MET A 128 0.86 10.64 -14.01
CA MET A 128 0.75 9.22 -14.33
C MET A 128 -0.44 8.62 -13.59
N ASN A 129 -1.05 7.59 -14.16
CA ASN A 129 -1.94 6.71 -13.41
C ASN A 129 -1.14 5.76 -12.49
N CYS A 130 -1.82 5.01 -11.63
CA CYS A 130 -1.16 4.12 -10.68
C CYS A 130 -0.44 2.92 -11.33
N GLN A 131 -0.57 2.75 -12.66
CA GLN A 131 0.16 1.78 -13.47
C GLN A 131 1.27 2.43 -14.32
N GLY A 132 1.57 3.72 -14.08
CA GLY A 132 2.67 4.43 -14.74
C GLY A 132 2.36 4.96 -16.14
N GLN A 133 1.10 4.93 -16.59
CA GLN A 133 0.73 5.45 -17.90
C GLN A 133 0.45 6.96 -17.79
N THR A 134 1.03 7.73 -18.69
CA THR A 134 0.70 9.15 -18.91
C THR A 134 -0.46 9.28 -19.89
N ASN A 135 -1.06 10.47 -20.00
CA ASN A 135 -2.01 10.78 -21.06
C ASN A 135 -1.32 10.68 -22.43
N PRO A 136 -1.64 9.67 -23.27
CA PRO A 136 -0.95 9.43 -24.53
C PRO A 136 -1.48 10.31 -25.67
N ALA A 137 -2.51 11.12 -25.41
CA ALA A 137 -3.20 11.87 -26.44
C ALA A 137 -2.37 13.04 -26.96
N THR A 138 -2.76 13.54 -28.12
CA THR A 138 -2.19 14.75 -28.73
C THR A 138 -2.36 15.96 -27.82
N SER A 139 -1.50 16.97 -28.01
CA SER A 139 -1.50 18.20 -27.23
C SER A 139 -2.90 18.81 -27.11
N GLY A 140 -3.32 19.12 -25.88
CA GLY A 140 -4.62 19.71 -25.56
C GLY A 140 -5.76 18.72 -25.28
N VAL A 141 -5.59 17.42 -25.54
CA VAL A 141 -6.62 16.42 -25.20
C VAL A 141 -6.54 16.08 -23.71
N LYS A 142 -7.67 16.24 -23.02
CA LYS A 142 -7.86 15.94 -21.61
C LYS A 142 -8.33 14.49 -21.45
N GLN A 143 -7.80 13.78 -20.47
CA GLN A 143 -8.20 12.41 -20.13
C GLN A 143 -8.49 12.32 -18.64
N VAL A 144 -9.53 11.57 -18.26
CA VAL A 144 -9.86 11.31 -16.87
C VAL A 144 -9.42 9.91 -16.48
N TRP A 145 -8.64 9.81 -15.41
CA TRP A 145 -8.25 8.54 -14.82
C TRP A 145 -9.02 8.30 -13.53
N ILE A 146 -9.43 7.06 -13.33
CA ILE A 146 -9.95 6.56 -12.06
C ILE A 146 -8.98 5.49 -11.61
N ASN A 147 -8.33 5.70 -10.48
CA ASN A 147 -7.34 4.78 -9.92
C ASN A 147 -7.91 4.21 -8.63
N SER A 148 -8.07 2.90 -8.53
CA SER A 148 -8.57 2.24 -7.33
C SER A 148 -7.51 1.35 -6.70
N PHE A 149 -7.37 1.45 -5.39
CA PHE A 149 -6.49 0.65 -4.57
C PHE A 149 -7.30 -0.28 -3.67
N SER A 150 -6.85 -1.53 -3.59
CA SER A 150 -7.43 -2.57 -2.74
C SER A 150 -6.36 -3.58 -2.35
N ILE A 151 -6.63 -4.40 -1.33
CA ILE A 151 -5.82 -5.58 -1.04
C ILE A 151 -6.55 -6.82 -1.55
N ASN A 152 -5.87 -7.64 -2.34
CA ASN A 152 -6.44 -8.87 -2.88
C ASN A 152 -6.37 -10.04 -1.88
N ALA A 153 -6.92 -11.20 -2.25
CA ALA A 153 -6.92 -12.39 -1.40
C ALA A 153 -5.50 -12.95 -1.12
N SER A 154 -4.52 -12.59 -1.95
CA SER A 154 -3.11 -12.96 -1.79
C SER A 154 -2.32 -12.00 -0.88
N ASN A 155 -2.98 -11.03 -0.25
CA ASN A 155 -2.34 -9.97 0.56
C ASN A 155 -1.40 -9.08 -0.24
N GLU A 156 -1.81 -8.73 -1.46
CA GLU A 156 -1.10 -7.78 -2.31
C GLU A 156 -1.90 -6.49 -2.41
N LEU A 157 -1.22 -5.35 -2.26
CA LEU A 157 -1.78 -4.06 -2.62
C LEU A 157 -1.87 -3.99 -4.14
N THR A 158 -3.08 -3.91 -4.67
CA THR A 158 -3.35 -3.84 -6.10
C THR A 158 -3.82 -2.46 -6.50
N CYS A 159 -3.39 -2.00 -7.67
CA CYS A 159 -3.90 -0.83 -8.36
C CYS A 159 -4.68 -1.25 -9.61
N THR A 160 -5.86 -0.67 -9.80
CA THR A 160 -6.67 -0.82 -11.01
C THR A 160 -6.96 0.54 -11.60
N VAL A 161 -6.86 0.65 -12.92
CA VAL A 161 -7.20 1.87 -13.67
C VAL A 161 -8.51 1.65 -14.40
N GLY A 162 -9.52 2.46 -14.08
CA GLY A 162 -10.88 2.33 -14.60
C GLY A 162 -11.45 0.94 -14.32
N THR A 163 -11.80 0.21 -15.39
CA THR A 163 -12.30 -1.17 -15.33
C THR A 163 -11.25 -2.20 -15.79
N GLY A 164 -9.97 -1.81 -15.78
CA GLY A 164 -8.87 -2.65 -16.23
C GLY A 164 -8.53 -3.80 -15.27
N THR A 165 -7.49 -4.55 -15.61
CA THR A 165 -6.99 -5.63 -14.75
C THR A 165 -6.21 -5.06 -13.56
N PRO A 166 -6.44 -5.53 -12.32
CA PRO A 166 -5.64 -5.16 -11.17
C PRO A 166 -4.17 -5.56 -11.35
N VAL A 167 -3.25 -4.67 -10.99
CA VAL A 167 -1.80 -4.91 -10.98
C VAL A 167 -1.30 -4.85 -9.55
N ALA A 168 -0.54 -5.86 -9.12
CA ALA A 168 0.09 -5.88 -7.79
C ALA A 168 1.24 -4.87 -7.74
N LEU A 169 1.21 -3.99 -6.73
CA LEU A 169 2.24 -2.99 -6.46
C LEU A 169 3.20 -3.42 -5.35
N ALA A 170 2.67 -4.13 -4.36
CA ALA A 170 3.45 -4.69 -3.26
C ALA A 170 2.77 -5.93 -2.70
N SER A 171 3.59 -6.88 -2.26
CA SER A 171 3.17 -8.11 -1.60
C SER A 171 3.27 -7.95 -0.09
N ASN A 172 2.74 -8.92 0.66
CA ASN A 172 2.77 -8.95 2.12
C ASN A 172 2.07 -7.76 2.78
N VAL A 173 1.10 -7.14 2.09
CA VAL A 173 0.26 -6.08 2.67
C VAL A 173 -0.95 -6.76 3.30
N GLY A 174 -0.92 -6.89 4.62
CA GLY A 174 -1.95 -7.61 5.36
C GLY A 174 -3.25 -6.81 5.47
N LYS A 175 -3.18 -5.52 5.79
CA LYS A 175 -4.39 -4.67 5.94
C LYS A 175 -4.15 -3.23 5.50
N MET A 176 -5.13 -2.67 4.80
CA MET A 176 -5.27 -1.23 4.54
C MET A 176 -6.47 -0.71 5.32
N SER A 177 -6.27 0.36 6.09
CA SER A 177 -7.36 1.07 6.76
C SER A 177 -7.27 2.55 6.47
N ILE A 178 -8.41 3.18 6.24
CA ILE A 178 -8.51 4.55 5.75
C ILE A 178 -9.55 5.32 6.56
N VAL A 179 -9.13 6.46 7.09
CA VAL A 179 -10.03 7.48 7.64
C VAL A 179 -9.95 8.73 6.78
N TYR A 180 -11.09 9.37 6.57
CA TYR A 180 -11.23 10.50 5.66
C TYR A 180 -11.48 11.77 6.46
N GLY A 181 -10.69 12.80 6.16
CA GLY A 181 -10.90 14.13 6.68
C GLY A 181 -11.99 14.82 5.86
N VAL A 182 -13.13 15.06 6.51
CA VAL A 182 -14.31 15.65 5.88
C VAL A 182 -14.62 17.01 6.47
N ASP A 183 -15.12 17.87 5.59
CA ASP A 183 -15.78 19.11 5.94
C ASP A 183 -17.28 18.83 6.19
N THR A 184 -17.70 18.93 7.45
CA THR A 184 -19.04 18.53 7.90
C THR A 184 -20.05 19.66 7.81
N ASP A 185 -19.62 20.91 7.90
CA ASP A 185 -20.50 22.07 7.82
C ASP A 185 -20.49 22.74 6.43
N GLY A 186 -19.41 22.59 5.67
CA GLY A 186 -19.13 23.18 4.36
C GLY A 186 -19.37 24.66 4.36
N ASP A 187 -18.83 25.26 5.40
CA ASP A 187 -18.54 26.66 5.40
C ASP A 187 -17.53 27.01 4.27
N ALA A 188 -17.24 28.30 4.12
CA ALA A 188 -16.35 28.76 3.07
C ALA A 188 -14.86 28.47 3.33
N ASN A 189 -14.52 27.85 4.47
CA ASN A 189 -13.13 27.58 4.86
C ASN A 189 -12.58 26.30 4.21
N ASN A 190 -13.47 25.43 3.69
CA ASN A 190 -13.16 24.19 2.97
C ASN A 190 -12.15 23.29 3.71
N SER A 191 -12.22 23.28 5.05
CA SER A 191 -11.26 22.63 5.95
C SER A 191 -11.81 21.33 6.50
N THR A 192 -10.92 20.44 6.92
CA THR A 192 -11.31 19.19 7.57
C THR A 192 -11.77 19.46 9.01
N ASP A 193 -13.03 19.17 9.31
CA ASP A 193 -13.59 19.25 10.67
C ASP A 193 -13.31 17.99 11.49
N THR A 194 -13.46 16.83 10.84
CA THR A 194 -13.35 15.54 11.52
C THR A 194 -12.82 14.46 10.59
N TYR A 195 -12.20 13.46 11.21
CA TYR A 195 -11.85 12.21 10.55
C TYR A 195 -12.91 11.15 10.84
N MET A 196 -13.40 10.48 9.80
CA MET A 196 -14.36 9.39 9.94
C MET A 196 -14.07 8.25 8.95
N PRO A 197 -14.46 6.99 9.27
CA PRO A 197 -14.30 5.88 8.35
C PRO A 197 -15.17 6.08 7.11
N GLY A 198 -14.79 5.45 5.99
CA GLY A 198 -15.51 5.58 4.71
C GLY A 198 -17.01 5.22 4.79
N SER A 199 -17.38 4.27 5.66
CA SER A 199 -18.78 3.94 5.94
C SER A 199 -19.56 5.12 6.55
N GLY A 200 -18.93 5.90 7.42
CA GLY A 200 -19.49 7.13 7.99
C GLY A 200 -19.65 8.22 6.94
N VAL A 201 -18.64 8.44 6.11
CA VAL A 201 -18.69 9.41 4.99
C VAL A 201 -19.84 9.07 4.03
N ALA A 202 -19.98 7.79 3.68
CA ALA A 202 -21.02 7.31 2.80
C ALA A 202 -22.43 7.50 3.42
N ALA A 203 -22.60 7.14 4.69
CA ALA A 203 -23.88 7.30 5.39
C ALA A 203 -24.30 8.77 5.52
N ALA A 204 -23.34 9.68 5.67
CA ALA A 204 -23.59 11.11 5.77
C ALA A 204 -23.68 11.82 4.40
N GLY A 205 -23.37 11.14 3.29
CA GLY A 205 -23.37 11.75 1.96
C GLY A 205 -22.26 12.78 1.74
N LEU A 206 -21.13 12.66 2.45
CA LEU A 206 -20.09 13.69 2.51
C LEU A 206 -18.90 13.47 1.55
N TRP A 207 -19.00 12.55 0.59
CA TRP A 207 -17.88 12.22 -0.30
C TRP A 207 -17.38 13.41 -1.14
N ALA A 208 -18.26 14.35 -1.49
CA ALA A 208 -17.89 15.58 -2.19
C ALA A 208 -17.08 16.56 -1.32
N ARG A 209 -17.08 16.37 0.01
CA ARG A 209 -16.48 17.23 1.04
C ARG A 209 -15.30 16.57 1.74
N VAL A 210 -14.70 15.57 1.10
CA VAL A 210 -13.48 14.93 1.59
C VAL A 210 -12.28 15.70 1.03
N HIS A 211 -11.39 16.16 1.90
CA HIS A 211 -10.18 16.89 1.51
C HIS A 211 -8.89 16.12 1.79
N THR A 212 -8.93 15.21 2.77
CA THR A 212 -7.75 14.43 3.16
C THR A 212 -8.10 12.96 3.42
N ALA A 213 -7.11 12.09 3.30
CA ALA A 213 -7.21 10.71 3.79
C ALA A 213 -5.96 10.36 4.60
N GLN A 214 -6.17 9.67 5.72
CA GLN A 214 -5.10 9.02 6.47
C GLN A 214 -5.17 7.53 6.18
N ILE A 215 -4.10 7.02 5.57
CA ILE A 215 -4.01 5.63 5.14
C ILE A 215 -3.03 4.91 6.04
N THR A 216 -3.48 3.83 6.65
CA THR A 216 -2.68 2.95 7.50
C THR A 216 -2.47 1.62 6.78
N LEU A 217 -1.22 1.31 6.45
CA LEU A 217 -0.84 -0.01 5.95
C LEU A 217 -0.22 -0.85 7.08
N ARG A 218 -0.65 -2.12 7.18
CA ARG A 218 -0.06 -3.11 8.07
C ARG A 218 0.43 -4.29 7.25
N PHE A 219 1.72 -4.56 7.34
CA PHE A 219 2.36 -5.65 6.62
C PHE A 219 2.31 -6.96 7.42
N LEU A 220 2.43 -8.06 6.69
CA LEU A 220 2.53 -9.39 7.27
C LEU A 220 3.92 -9.62 7.83
N ASN A 221 3.99 -10.35 8.94
CA ASN A 221 5.24 -10.80 9.51
C ASN A 221 5.72 -12.04 8.75
N THR A 222 6.69 -11.88 7.86
CA THR A 222 7.22 -12.98 7.03
C THR A 222 7.86 -14.11 7.83
N LEU A 223 8.28 -13.85 9.08
CA LEU A 223 8.90 -14.86 9.95
C LEU A 223 7.86 -15.76 10.64
N THR A 224 6.62 -15.30 10.79
CA THR A 224 5.55 -16.02 11.51
C THR A 224 4.32 -16.30 10.66
N SER A 225 4.16 -15.62 9.52
CA SER A 225 3.04 -15.83 8.62
C SER A 225 3.22 -17.12 7.81
N THR A 226 2.18 -17.94 7.74
CA THR A 226 2.09 -19.01 6.74
C THR A 226 1.01 -18.66 5.71
N PRO A 227 1.03 -19.26 4.51
CA PRO A 227 -0.02 -19.03 3.51
C PRO A 227 -1.44 -19.28 4.02
N SER A 228 -1.61 -20.12 5.04
CA SER A 228 -2.89 -20.46 5.67
C SER A 228 -3.16 -19.71 6.99
N ALA A 229 -2.18 -18.99 7.55
CA ALA A 229 -2.32 -18.21 8.77
C ALA A 229 -1.44 -16.94 8.71
N PRO A 230 -1.88 -15.90 7.96
CA PRO A 230 -1.18 -14.63 7.90
C PRO A 230 -1.22 -13.94 9.27
N VAL A 231 -0.05 -13.55 9.77
CA VAL A 231 0.09 -12.81 11.04
C VAL A 231 0.55 -11.39 10.70
N LEU A 232 -0.18 -10.38 11.18
CA LEU A 232 0.23 -8.99 11.03
C LEU A 232 1.45 -8.68 11.91
N LEU A 233 2.34 -7.81 11.44
CA LEU A 233 3.40 -7.25 12.26
C LEU A 233 2.80 -6.57 13.51
N THR A 234 3.43 -6.79 14.65
CA THR A 234 3.06 -6.19 15.93
C THR A 234 3.66 -4.79 16.02
N GLY A 235 2.80 -3.78 16.00
CA GLY A 235 3.19 -2.37 16.05
C GLY A 235 2.13 -1.46 15.40
N PRO A 236 2.28 -0.12 15.52
CA PRO A 236 1.47 0.80 14.74
C PRO A 236 1.74 0.56 13.24
N GLY A 237 0.68 0.50 12.43
CA GLY A 237 0.85 0.49 10.98
C GLY A 237 1.51 1.77 10.49
N ILE A 238 2.04 1.75 9.27
CA ILE A 238 2.60 2.96 8.67
C ILE A 238 1.42 3.85 8.29
N VAL A 239 1.33 5.03 8.92
CA VAL A 239 0.27 6.01 8.70
C VAL A 239 0.78 7.12 7.79
N GLN A 240 0.10 7.33 6.68
CA GLN A 240 0.35 8.44 5.77
C GLN A 240 -0.88 9.33 5.67
N SER A 241 -0.74 10.60 6.03
CA SER A 241 -1.76 11.62 5.77
C SER A 241 -1.54 12.21 4.38
N ILE A 242 -2.59 12.27 3.58
CA ILE A 242 -2.55 12.72 2.18
C ILE A 242 -3.62 13.78 1.98
N ASN A 243 -3.20 14.95 1.52
CA ASN A 243 -4.09 16.02 1.10
C ASN A 243 -4.43 15.84 -0.38
N PHE A 244 -5.69 16.05 -0.74
CA PHE A 244 -6.13 15.95 -2.12
C PHE A 244 -5.94 17.27 -2.86
N LYS A 245 -5.80 17.18 -4.18
CA LYS A 245 -5.79 18.35 -5.08
C LYS A 245 -7.20 18.83 -5.43
N ASN A 246 -8.25 18.31 -4.80
CA ASN A 246 -9.65 18.73 -5.01
C ASN A 246 -9.97 20.12 -4.43
N ASN A 247 -8.96 20.89 -4.04
CA ASN A 247 -9.09 22.16 -3.34
C ASN A 247 -8.89 23.32 -4.34
N PRO A 248 -9.97 23.89 -4.94
CA PRO A 248 -9.88 25.21 -5.57
C PRO A 248 -9.67 26.32 -4.54
#